data_AF-A0A7C5Z2X5-F1
#
_entry.id   AF-A0A7C5Z2X5-F1
#
_cell.length_a   1.000
_cell.length_b   1.000
_cell.length_c   1.000
_cell.angle_alpha   90.00
_cell.angle_beta   90.00
_cell.angle_gamma   90.00
#
_symmetry.space_group_name_H-M   'P 1'
#
loop_
_entity.id
_entity.type
_entity.pdbx_description
1 polymer ?
#
loop_
_entity_poly.entity_id
_entity_poly.type
_entity_poly.pdbx_seq_one_letter_code
_entity_poly.pdbx_strand_id
1 'polypeptide(L)'
;MSITRKEVEAFLEGYKKYLLSQLEEIENILQILPTDAIERAFLCKHPAEIAEKLNYYYGLYRISPHVLEKVFGKNKINFSKRGVPDNH
;
A
#
# COMPACT_ATOMS: atom_id res chain seq x y z
N MET A 1 -30.28 -19.90 14.26
CA MET A 1 -28.93 -20.51 14.26
C MET A 1 -28.06 -19.71 15.21
N SER A 2 -27.34 -20.38 16.10
CA SER A 2 -26.44 -19.73 17.05
C SER A 2 -25.00 -19.95 16.59
N ILE A 3 -24.19 -18.90 16.61
CA ILE A 3 -22.75 -18.99 16.28
C ILE A 3 -22.05 -19.80 17.37
N THR A 4 -21.25 -20.77 16.96
CA THR A 4 -20.47 -21.63 17.86
C THR A 4 -19.08 -21.03 18.12
N ARG A 5 -18.47 -21.39 19.26
CA ARG A 5 -17.08 -20.99 19.57
C ARG A 5 -16.10 -21.43 18.47
N LYS A 6 -16.28 -22.61 17.89
CA LYS A 6 -15.44 -23.12 16.79
C LYS A 6 -15.51 -22.24 15.53
N GLU A 7 -16.69 -21.72 15.20
CA GLU A 7 -16.85 -20.79 14.06
C GLU A 7 -16.15 -19.45 14.32
N VAL A 8 -16.20 -18.94 15.55
CA VAL A 8 -15.46 -17.73 15.94
C VAL A 8 -13.95 -17.96 15.84
N GLU A 9 -13.45 -19.08 16.34
CA GLU A 9 -12.02 -19.43 16.26
C GLU A 9 -11.55 -19.56 14.80
N ALA A 10 -12.35 -20.24 13.96
CA ALA A 10 -12.07 -20.36 12.53
C ALA A 10 -12.05 -19.00 11.82
N PHE A 11 -13.00 -18.12 12.14
CA PHE A 11 -13.04 -16.76 11.62
C PHE A 11 -11.80 -15.97 12.03
N LEU A 12 -11.42 -15.98 13.31
CA LEU A 12 -10.28 -15.22 13.81
C LEU A 12 -8.95 -15.69 13.18
N GLU A 13 -8.78 -17.00 13.01
CA GLU A 13 -7.59 -17.55 12.34
C GLU A 13 -7.55 -17.16 10.86
N GLY A 14 -8.69 -17.21 10.16
CA GLY A 14 -8.81 -16.76 8.78
C GLY A 14 -8.53 -15.26 8.62
N TYR A 15 -9.09 -14.45 9.53
CA TYR A 15 -8.91 -13.00 9.52
C TYR A 15 -7.46 -12.61 9.82
N LYS A 16 -6.78 -13.30 10.74
CA LYS A 16 -5.35 -13.10 10.99
C LYS A 16 -4.52 -13.35 9.73
N LYS A 17 -4.77 -14.44 9.00
CA LYS A 17 -4.08 -14.74 7.75
C LYS A 17 -4.33 -13.67 6.69
N TYR A 18 -5.58 -13.20 6.57
CA TYR A 18 -5.92 -12.10 5.69
C TYR A 18 -5.16 -10.81 6.04
N LEU A 19 -5.06 -10.45 7.33
CA LEU A 19 -4.28 -9.28 7.73
C LEU A 19 -2.79 -9.41 7.41
N LEU A 20 -2.22 -10.60 7.57
CA LEU A 20 -0.83 -10.87 7.19
C LEU A 20 -0.62 -10.73 5.68
N SER A 21 -1.52 -11.27 4.85
CA SER A 21 -1.40 -11.13 3.39
C SER A 21 -1.56 -9.66 2.95
N GLN A 22 -2.40 -8.89 3.62
CA GLN A 22 -2.51 -7.44 3.37
C GLN A 22 -1.22 -6.69 3.72
N LEU A 23 -0.52 -7.09 4.79
CA LEU A 23 0.80 -6.53 5.11
C LEU A 23 1.84 -6.84 4.03
N GLU A 24 1.92 -8.10 3.59
CA GLU A 24 2.83 -8.51 2.49
C GLU A 24 2.56 -7.74 1.19
N GLU A 25 1.28 -7.49 0.86
CA GLU A 25 0.89 -6.66 -0.28
C GLU A 25 1.41 -5.22 -0.16
N ILE A 26 1.21 -4.59 1.01
CA ILE A 26 1.71 -3.23 1.26
C ILE A 26 3.25 -3.19 1.21
N GLU A 27 3.94 -4.16 1.80
CA GLU A 27 5.40 -4.25 1.74
C GLU A 27 5.90 -4.33 0.29
N ASN A 28 5.26 -5.14 -0.55
CA ASN A 28 5.59 -5.23 -1.96
C ASN A 28 5.32 -3.91 -2.71
N ILE A 29 4.22 -3.23 -2.41
CA ILE A 29 3.90 -1.90 -2.99
C ILE A 29 5.01 -0.89 -2.66
N LEU A 30 5.49 -0.90 -1.42
CA LEU A 30 6.57 -0.01 -0.97
C LEU A 30 7.87 -0.25 -1.74
N GLN A 31 8.14 -1.46 -2.23
CA GLN A 31 9.33 -1.75 -3.04
C GLN A 31 9.18 -1.34 -4.52
N ILE A 32 7.95 -1.32 -5.03
CA ILE A 32 7.68 -1.06 -6.45
C ILE A 32 7.51 0.43 -6.75
N LEU A 33 6.80 1.15 -5.89
CA LEU A 33 6.45 2.54 -6.14
C LEU A 33 7.70 3.45 -6.16
N PRO A 34 7.67 4.53 -6.97
CA PRO A 34 8.67 5.58 -6.85
C PRO A 34 8.68 6.17 -5.44
N THR A 35 9.87 6.49 -4.92
CA THR A 35 10.04 7.04 -3.57
C THR A 35 9.15 8.26 -3.32
N ASP A 36 9.07 9.18 -4.28
CA ASP A 36 8.24 10.39 -4.18
C ASP A 36 6.74 10.08 -3.99
N ALA A 37 6.26 8.96 -4.55
CA ALA A 37 4.87 8.53 -4.40
C ALA A 37 4.62 7.98 -2.99
N ILE A 38 5.60 7.25 -2.43
CA ILE A 38 5.56 6.72 -1.07
C ILE A 38 5.56 7.88 -0.07
N GLU A 39 6.50 8.82 -0.19
CA GLU A 39 6.58 10.00 0.69
C GLU A 39 5.26 10.78 0.72
N ARG A 40 4.59 10.93 -0.42
CA ARG A 40 3.27 11.58 -0.51
C ARG A 40 2.17 10.80 0.21
N ALA A 41 2.19 9.46 0.17
CA ALA A 41 1.24 8.66 0.93
C ALA A 41 1.43 8.86 2.44
N PHE A 42 2.68 8.96 2.90
CA PHE A 42 3.04 9.19 4.30
C PHE A 42 2.82 10.63 4.79
N LEU A 43 2.34 11.54 3.95
CA LEU A 43 1.79 12.83 4.41
C LEU A 43 0.48 12.63 5.19
N CYS A 44 -0.23 11.53 4.95
CA CYS A 44 -1.35 11.10 5.79
C CYS A 44 -0.83 10.69 7.17
N LYS A 45 -1.61 10.98 8.24
CA LYS A 45 -1.22 10.66 9.62
C LYS A 45 -1.77 9.32 10.11
N HIS A 46 -2.78 8.79 9.44
CA HIS A 46 -3.44 7.54 9.84
C HIS A 46 -2.97 6.36 8.98
N PRO A 47 -2.58 5.22 9.59
CA PRO A 47 -2.11 4.04 8.85
C PRO A 47 -3.08 3.53 7.78
N ALA A 48 -4.39 3.54 8.06
CA ALA A 48 -5.40 3.12 7.11
C ALA A 48 -5.44 4.02 5.85
N GLU A 49 -5.34 5.34 6.04
CA GLU A 49 -5.28 6.30 4.93
C GLU A 49 -3.99 6.15 4.12
N ILE A 50 -2.86 5.91 4.79
CA ILE A 50 -1.58 5.64 4.13
C ILE A 50 -1.71 4.39 3.25
N ALA A 51 -2.24 3.30 3.77
CA ALA A 51 -2.44 2.06 3.03
C ALA A 51 -3.39 2.25 1.83
N GLU A 52 -4.47 3.00 1.99
CA GLU A 52 -5.38 3.36 0.90
C GLU A 52 -4.67 4.16 -0.21
N LYS A 53 -3.86 5.16 0.17
CA LYS A 53 -3.08 5.96 -0.79
C LYS A 53 -2.04 5.12 -1.52
N LEU A 54 -1.32 4.25 -0.82
CA LEU A 54 -0.34 3.34 -1.43
C LEU A 54 -1.00 2.43 -2.46
N ASN A 55 -2.14 1.81 -2.11
CA ASN A 55 -2.91 0.99 -3.03
C ASN A 55 -3.41 1.78 -4.25
N TYR A 56 -3.94 2.98 -4.05
CA TYR A 56 -4.37 3.86 -5.12
C TYR A 56 -3.22 4.20 -6.08
N TYR A 57 -2.07 4.63 -5.56
CA TYR A 57 -0.90 4.95 -6.38
C TYR A 57 -0.36 3.72 -7.11
N TYR A 58 -0.33 2.57 -6.46
CA TYR A 58 0.08 1.32 -7.09
C TYR A 58 -0.87 0.93 -8.23
N GLY A 59 -2.18 1.07 -8.04
CA GLY A 59 -3.17 0.85 -9.09
C GLY A 59 -2.93 1.73 -10.32
N LEU A 60 -2.66 3.02 -10.12
CA LEU A 60 -2.31 3.93 -11.21
C LEU A 60 -0.99 3.55 -11.89
N TYR A 61 0.03 3.22 -11.10
CA TYR A 61 1.35 2.86 -11.58
C TYR A 61 1.33 1.60 -12.46
N ARG A 62 0.50 0.61 -12.11
CA ARG A 62 0.30 -0.61 -12.89
C ARG A 62 -0.35 -0.37 -14.25
N ILE A 63 -1.21 0.66 -14.36
CA ILE A 63 -1.80 1.05 -15.65
C ILE A 63 -0.72 1.70 -16.52
N SER A 64 -0.05 2.72 -15.98
CA SER A 64 1.11 3.34 -16.59
C SER A 64 1.83 4.24 -15.57
N PRO A 65 3.16 4.15 -15.43
CA PRO A 65 3.94 5.01 -14.55
C PRO A 65 3.65 6.51 -14.73
N HIS A 66 3.43 6.95 -15.97
CA HIS A 66 3.16 8.35 -16.33
C HIS A 66 1.81 8.88 -15.83
N VAL A 67 0.89 8.01 -15.40
CA VAL A 67 -0.38 8.44 -14.82
C VAL A 67 -0.15 9.11 -13.47
N LEU A 68 0.83 8.64 -12.69
CA LEU A 68 1.18 9.30 -11.44
C LEU A 68 1.66 10.73 -11.66
N GLU A 69 2.37 11.02 -12.75
CA GLU A 69 2.80 12.39 -13.09
C GLU A 69 1.60 13.30 -13.37
N LYS A 70 0.50 12.78 -13.91
CA LYS A 70 -0.73 13.57 -14.08
C LYS A 70 -1.37 13.89 -12.74
N VAL A 71 -1.34 12.95 -11.80
CA VAL A 71 -1.94 13.12 -10.46
C VAL A 71 -1.11 14.07 -9.59
N PHE A 72 0.21 14.00 -9.63
CA PHE A 72 1.07 14.84 -8.81
C PHE A 72 1.49 16.15 -9.50
N GLY A 73 1.30 16.25 -10.82
CA GLY A 73 1.79 17.32 -11.69
C GLY A 73 3.07 16.90 -12.42
N LYS A 74 3.19 17.32 -13.69
CA LYS A 74 4.31 16.96 -14.59
C LYS A 74 5.66 17.18 -13.91
N ASN A 75 6.58 16.22 -14.06
CA ASN A 75 7.97 16.25 -13.56
C ASN A 75 8.16 16.18 -12.03
N LYS A 76 7.13 15.85 -11.25
CA LYS A 76 7.25 15.74 -9.78
C LYS A 76 7.57 14.33 -9.28
N ILE A 77 7.88 13.40 -10.18
CA ILE A 77 8.20 12.01 -9.83
C ILE A 77 9.51 11.63 -10.47
N ASN A 78 10.45 11.20 -9.64
CA ASN A 78 11.66 10.55 -10.07
C ASN A 78 11.46 9.02 -10.13
N PHE A 79 11.20 8.49 -11.33
CA PHE A 79 11.04 7.06 -11.55
C PHE A 79 12.33 6.23 -11.43
N SER A 80 13.50 6.89 -11.36
CA SER A 80 14.77 6.20 -11.15
C SER A 80 14.98 5.81 -9.69
N LYS A 81 14.28 6.47 -8.75
CA LYS A 81 14.29 6.13 -7.32
C LYS A 81 13.01 5.36 -6.98
N ARG A 82 13.17 4.10 -6.59
CA ARG A 82 12.09 3.21 -6.16
C ARG A 82 12.38 2.71 -4.76
N GLY A 83 11.33 2.35 -4.03
CA GLY A 83 11.51 1.89 -2.66
C GLY A 83 11.54 3.01 -1.63
N VAL A 84 11.55 2.60 -0.36
CA VAL A 84 11.92 3.46 0.75
C VAL A 84 13.46 3.53 0.79
N PRO A 85 14.08 4.72 0.74
CA PRO A 85 15.54 4.83 0.84
C PRO A 85 16.00 4.40 2.22
N ASP A 86 17.04 3.55 2.28
CA ASP A 86 17.78 3.34 3.51
C ASP A 86 18.56 4.63 3.85
N ASN A 87 18.09 5.37 4.85
CA ASN A 87 18.84 6.47 5.43
C ASN A 87 19.86 5.89 6.43
N HIS A 88 21.04 5.50 5.93
CA HIS A 88 22.22 5.23 6.76
C HIS A 88 23.02 6.51 7.04
#